data_AF-A0A2A2IKK4-F1
#
_entry.id   AF-A0A2A2IKK4-F1
#
_cell.length_a   1.000
_cell.length_b   1.000
_cell.length_c   1.000
_cell.angle_alpha   90.00
_cell.angle_beta   90.00
_cell.angle_gamma   90.00
#
_symmetry.space_group_name_H-M   'P 1'
#
loop_
_entity.id
_entity.type
_entity.pdbx_description
1 polymer ?
#
loop_
_entity_poly.entity_id
_entity_poly.type
_entity_poly.pdbx_seq_one_letter_code
_entity_poly.pdbx_strand_id
1 'polypeptide(L)' 'MSVKIRSLEVENVKRVKAVTLMPTETGLTVIGGNNGQGKTSVLDAIAWALGGDKLRPSDAQRRE' A
#
# COMPACT_ATOMS: atom_id res chain seq x y z
N MET A 1 20.06 8.20 6.16
CA MET A 1 19.89 6.98 5.33
C MET A 1 18.56 7.09 4.61
N SER A 2 18.50 6.87 3.29
CA SER A 2 17.21 6.81 2.57
C SER A 2 16.79 5.35 2.40
N VAL A 3 15.50 5.06 2.62
CA VAL A 3 14.91 3.74 2.40
C VAL A 3 14.23 3.76 1.03
N LYS A 4 14.40 2.68 0.25
CA LYS A 4 13.73 2.50 -1.05
C LYS A 4 12.91 1.22 -1.03
N ILE A 5 11.67 1.30 -1.51
CA ILE A 5 10.79 0.14 -1.70
C ILE A 5 11.16 -0.50 -3.04
N ARG A 6 11.62 -1.76 -3.03
CA ARG A 6 11.96 -2.51 -4.26
C ARG A 6 10.78 -3.31 -4.80
N SER A 7 9.95 -3.84 -3.91
CA SER A 7 8.73 -4.55 -4.22
C SER A 7 7.69 -4.24 -3.14
N LEU A 8 6.42 -4.32 -3.53
CA LEU A 8 5.29 -4.20 -2.62
C LEU A 8 4.27 -5.28 -2.97
N GLU A 9 3.90 -6.07 -1.97
CA GLU A 9 2.84 -7.06 -2.02
C GLU A 9 1.86 -6.77 -0.90
N VAL A 10 0.59 -6.60 -1.24
CA VAL A 10 -0.48 -6.27 -0.30
C VAL A 10 -1.71 -7.11 -0.62
N GLU A 11 -2.19 -7.85 0.36
CA GLU A 11 -3.40 -8.66 0.24
C GLU A 11 -4.40 -8.32 1.34
N ASN A 12 -5.68 -8.25 0.98
CA ASN A 12 -6.80 -8.09 1.89
C ASN A 12 -6.70 -6.91 2.89
N VAL A 13 -5.99 -5.82 2.53
CA VAL A 13 -5.91 -4.60 3.33
C VAL A 13 -6.96 -3.58 2.88
N LYS A 14 -7.91 -3.25 3.75
CA LYS A 14 -8.99 -2.27 3.50
C LYS A 14 -9.69 -2.54 2.15
N ARG A 15 -9.49 -1.69 1.14
CA ARG A 15 -10.12 -1.81 -0.19
C ARG A 15 -9.26 -2.56 -1.21
N VAL A 16 -8.08 -3.03 -0.83
CA VAL A 16 -7.21 -3.87 -1.68
C VAL A 16 -7.62 -5.33 -1.56
N LYS A 17 -7.76 -6.01 -2.69
CA LYS A 17 -7.90 -7.49 -2.72
C LYS A 17 -6.51 -8.09 -2.79
N ALA A 18 -5.78 -7.75 -3.84
CA ALA A 18 -4.36 -8.03 -4.01
C ALA A 18 -3.72 -6.90 -4.84
N VAL A 19 -2.51 -6.49 -4.48
CA VAL A 19 -1.65 -5.60 -5.26
C VAL A 19 -0.23 -6.14 -5.18
N THR A 20 0.38 -6.34 -6.34
CA THR A 20 1.81 -6.59 -6.49
C THR A 20 2.36 -5.48 -7.37
N LEU A 21 3.38 -4.77 -6.91
CA LEU A 21 4.05 -3.75 -7.71
C LEU A 21 5.56 -3.72 -7.47
N MET A 22 6.29 -3.39 -8.53
CA MET A 22 7.71 -3.04 -8.49
C MET A 22 7.82 -1.56 -8.86
N PRO A 23 8.16 -0.67 -7.92
CA PRO A 23 8.37 0.73 -8.24
C PRO A 23 9.55 0.92 -9.20
N THR A 24 9.55 2.02 -9.92
CA THR A 24 10.71 2.43 -10.73
C THR A 24 11.94 2.61 -9.83
N GLU A 25 13.10 2.13 -10.26
CA GLU A 25 14.34 2.22 -9.46
C GLU A 25 14.75 3.66 -9.17
N THR A 26 14.40 4.56 -10.09
CA THR A 26 14.60 6.01 -10.03
C THR A 26 13.37 6.75 -10.53
N GLY A 27 13.22 8.01 -10.13
CA GLY A 27 12.11 8.86 -10.58
C GLY A 27 10.81 8.62 -9.81
N LEU A 28 9.69 8.95 -10.44
CA LEU A 28 8.35 8.91 -9.84
C LEU A 28 7.57 7.69 -10.34
N THR A 29 7.13 6.84 -9.42
CA THR A 29 6.12 5.80 -9.69
C THR A 29 4.73 6.36 -9.40
N VAL A 30 3.84 6.32 -10.40
CA VAL A 30 2.46 6.82 -10.27
C VAL A 30 1.49 5.65 -10.08
N ILE A 31 0.71 5.69 -8.99
CA ILE A 31 -0.40 4.76 -8.74
C ILE A 31 -1.72 5.50 -9.02
N GLY A 32 -2.28 5.29 -10.21
CA GLY A 32 -3.50 5.95 -10.70
C GLY A 32 -4.75 5.07 -10.59
N GLY A 33 -5.92 5.67 -10.87
CA GLY A 33 -7.21 4.98 -10.90
C GLY A 33 -8.37 5.80 -10.35
N ASN A 34 -9.60 5.32 -10.49
CA ASN A 34 -10.81 6.02 -10.05
C ASN A 34 -10.90 6.15 -8.52
N ASN A 35 -11.79 7.03 -8.06
CA ASN A 35 -12.13 7.12 -6.64
C ASN A 35 -12.70 5.79 -6.13
N GLY A 36 -12.33 5.40 -4.91
CA GLY A 36 -12.77 4.15 -4.31
C GLY A 36 -11.95 2.90 -4.68
N GLN A 37 -11.04 2.95 -5.66
CA GLN A 37 -10.25 1.77 -6.08
C GLN A 37 -9.06 1.40 -5.17
N GLY A 38 -9.05 1.86 -3.91
CA GLY A 38 -8.05 1.42 -2.94
C GLY A 38 -6.66 2.08 -3.04
N LYS A 39 -6.49 3.17 -3.79
CA LYS A 39 -5.22 3.92 -3.83
C LYS A 39 -4.73 4.33 -2.43
N THR A 40 -5.60 4.91 -1.61
CA THR A 40 -5.28 5.23 -0.20
C THR A 40 -4.98 3.97 0.61
N SER A 41 -5.67 2.87 0.34
CA SER A 41 -5.43 1.58 1.02
C SER A 41 -4.04 1.00 0.72
N VAL A 42 -3.50 1.24 -0.48
CA VAL A 42 -2.10 0.90 -0.80
C VAL A 42 -1.13 1.72 0.04
N LEU A 43 -1.37 3.04 0.18
CA LEU A 43 -0.53 3.90 1.03
C LEU A 43 -0.60 3.51 2.50
N ASP A 44 -1.79 3.17 3.00
CA ASP A 44 -2.00 2.67 4.37
C ASP A 44 -1.24 1.36 4.60
N ALA A 45 -1.24 0.46 3.63
CA ALA A 45 -0.49 -0.80 3.72
C ALA A 45 1.03 -0.56 3.78
N ILE A 46 1.56 0.38 2.98
CA ILE A 46 2.98 0.78 3.04
C ILE A 46 3.30 1.37 4.42
N ALA A 47 2.46 2.28 4.92
CA ALA A 47 2.65 2.90 6.23
C ALA A 47 2.63 1.85 7.35
N TRP A 48 1.69 0.92 7.32
CA TRP A 48 1.60 -0.17 8.28
C TRP A 48 2.83 -1.10 8.20
N ALA A 49 3.25 -1.51 7.00
CA ALA A 49 4.41 -2.38 6.81
C ALA A 49 5.71 -1.77 7.35
N LEU A 50 5.88 -0.45 7.20
CA LEU A 50 7.07 0.26 7.67
C LEU A 50 6.98 0.70 9.14
N GLY A 51 5.78 0.98 9.64
CA GLY A 51 5.55 1.52 10.99
C GLY A 51 5.11 0.49 12.04
N GLY A 52 4.84 -0.75 11.63
CA GLY A 52 4.33 -1.80 12.51
C GLY A 52 2.97 -1.45 13.12
N ASP A 53 2.65 -2.06 14.26
CA ASP A 53 1.33 -1.92 14.91
C ASP A 53 0.94 -0.48 15.25
N LYS A 54 1.91 0.43 15.40
CA LYS A 54 1.64 1.86 15.62
C LYS A 54 0.86 2.50 14.46
N LEU A 55 1.08 2.03 13.24
CA LEU A 55 0.41 2.53 12.03
C LEU A 55 -0.60 1.52 11.48
N ARG A 56 -0.96 0.50 12.26
CA ARG A 56 -2.00 -0.45 11.88
C ARG A 56 -3.35 0.28 11.76
N PRO A 57 -4.06 0.12 10.63
CA PRO A 57 -5.40 0.68 10.52
C PRO A 57 -6.38 0.04 11.50
N SER A 58 -7.32 0.84 12.00
CA SER A 58 -8.40 0.34 12.88
C SER A 58 -9.20 -0.78 12.22
N ASP A 59 -9.62 -0.58 10.96
CA ASP A 59 -10.28 -1.58 10.12
C ASP A 59 -9.32 -2.08 9.03
N ALA A 60 -8.32 -2.86 9.43
CA ALA A 60 -7.28 -3.33 8.52
C ALA A 60 -7.78 -4.35 7.48
N GLN A 61 -8.70 -5.23 7.86
CA GLN A 61 -9.17 -6.32 7.00
C GLN A 61 -10.12 -5.81 5.92
N ARG A 62 -9.97 -6.32 4.70
CA ARG A 62 -10.95 -6.14 3.63
C ARG A 62 -12.31 -6.69 4.03
N ARG A 63 -13.34 -5.89 3.82
CA ARG A 63 -14.75 -6.30 3.86
C ARG A 63 -15.27 -6.41 2.42
N GLU A 64 -16.08 -7.42 2.16
CA GLU A 64 -16.74 -7.62 0.87
C GLU A 64 -17.74 -6.51 0.55
#